data_AF-A0A7S0XQP7-F1
#
_entry.id   AF-A0A7S0XQP7-F1
#
_cell.length_a   1.000
_cell.length_b   1.000
_cell.length_c   1.000
_cell.angle_alpha   90.00
_cell.angle_beta   90.00
_cell.angle_gamma   90.00
#
_symmetry.space_group_name_H-M   'P 1'
#
loop_
_entity.id
_entity.type
_entity.pdbx_description
1 polymer ?
#
loop_
_entity_poly.entity_id
_entity_poly.type
_entity_poly.pdbx_seq_one_letter_code
_entity_poly.pdbx_strand_id
1 'polypeptide(L)'
;PGCTFVVAKKVLPGMFFMLVPRTVFIFGSVFFVGGCQRLLFAGQDMSVPLGGWRRALHKRIIWCVVPFTIFAFGYKLKLTDLDESQVDYSKYLGPNWRKYKFQGKKASTIVSNHIGFIEILAYIALMTPPSFTPAHHVKNFPIGDHFVRSLNSIYVDRTENKEKR
;
A
#
# COMPACT_ATOMS: atom_id res chain seq x y z
N PRO A 1 37.74 5.06 18.26
CA PRO A 1 37.16 3.70 18.12
C PRO A 1 36.65 3.46 16.69
N GLY A 2 37.49 2.83 15.85
CA GLY A 2 37.16 2.53 14.45
C GLY A 2 36.30 1.28 14.32
N CYS A 3 35.18 1.38 13.61
CA CYS A 3 34.32 0.24 13.29
C CYS A 3 34.83 -0.41 11.99
N THR A 4 35.50 -1.55 12.11
CA THR A 4 35.96 -2.33 10.95
C THR A 4 34.83 -3.25 10.50
N PHE A 5 34.17 -2.93 9.38
CA PHE A 5 33.18 -3.81 8.77
C PHE A 5 33.90 -5.01 8.13
N VAL A 6 33.86 -6.16 8.80
CA VAL A 6 34.32 -7.43 8.22
C VAL A 6 33.28 -7.88 7.20
N VAL A 7 33.52 -7.58 5.92
CA VAL A 7 32.71 -8.08 4.81
C VAL A 7 32.97 -9.58 4.67
N ALA A 8 32.08 -10.40 5.22
CA ALA A 8 32.11 -11.85 5.02
C ALA A 8 31.87 -12.16 3.52
N LYS A 9 32.94 -12.44 2.78
CA LYS A 9 32.90 -12.78 1.33
C LYS A 9 32.24 -14.13 1.00
N LYS A 10 31.77 -14.88 1.99
CA LYS A 10 31.09 -16.17 1.76
C LYS A 10 29.60 -15.93 1.63
N VAL A 11 29.15 -15.72 0.39
CA VAL A 11 27.72 -15.76 0.08
C VAL A 11 27.21 -17.16 0.40
N LEU A 12 26.38 -17.27 1.44
CA LEU A 12 25.80 -18.55 1.84
C LEU A 12 24.85 -19.03 0.75
N PRO A 13 25.06 -20.21 0.13
CA PRO A 13 24.18 -20.70 -0.94
C PRO A 13 22.71 -20.79 -0.50
N GLY A 14 22.46 -21.04 0.79
CA GLY A 14 21.11 -21.02 1.38
C GLY A 14 20.34 -19.70 1.21
N MET A 15 21.03 -18.57 1.08
CA MET A 15 20.38 -17.27 0.87
C MET A 15 19.71 -17.20 -0.51
N PHE A 16 20.32 -17.76 -1.55
CA PHE A 16 19.71 -17.80 -2.88
C PHE A 16 18.46 -18.68 -2.92
N PHE A 17 18.51 -19.85 -2.27
CA PHE A 17 17.37 -20.75 -2.19
C PHE A 17 16.17 -20.14 -1.46
N MET A 18 16.38 -19.21 -0.52
CA MET A 18 15.29 -18.51 0.16
C MET A 18 14.83 -17.25 -0.58
N LEU A 19 15.75 -16.46 -1.13
CA LEU A 19 15.42 -15.16 -1.74
C LEU A 19 14.86 -15.29 -3.15
N VAL A 20 15.38 -16.20 -3.99
CA VAL A 20 14.94 -16.31 -5.39
C VAL A 20 13.45 -16.70 -5.48
N PRO A 21 12.95 -17.73 -4.77
CA PRO A 21 11.53 -18.06 -4.80
C PRO A 21 10.64 -16.94 -4.27
N ARG A 22 11.08 -16.21 -3.23
CA ARG A 22 10.34 -15.04 -2.70
C ARG A 22 10.24 -13.93 -3.73
N THR A 23 11.34 -13.60 -4.39
CA THR A 23 11.37 -12.59 -5.45
C THR A 23 10.44 -12.97 -6.60
N VAL A 24 10.51 -14.23 -7.06
CA VAL A 24 9.61 -14.75 -8.11
C VAL A 24 8.15 -14.66 -7.67
N PHE A 25 7.84 -15.01 -6.42
CA PHE A 25 6.49 -14.91 -5.87
C PHE A 25 6.00 -13.45 -5.81
N ILE A 26 6.84 -12.51 -5.35
CA ILE A 26 6.49 -11.08 -5.26
C ILE A 26 6.20 -10.50 -6.64
N PHE A 27 7.07 -10.74 -7.63
CA PHE A 27 6.81 -10.27 -8.99
C PHE A 27 5.58 -10.95 -9.58
N GLY A 28 5.48 -12.28 -9.42
CA GLY A 28 4.33 -13.06 -9.86
C GLY A 28 3.01 -12.55 -9.28
N SER A 29 2.98 -12.17 -7.99
CA SER A 29 1.77 -11.63 -7.35
C SER A 29 1.38 -10.25 -7.91
N VAL A 30 2.36 -9.38 -8.17
CA VAL A 30 2.13 -8.07 -8.82
C VAL A 30 1.58 -8.26 -10.24
N PHE A 31 2.18 -9.15 -11.04
CA PHE A 31 1.69 -9.45 -12.40
C PHE A 31 0.30 -10.08 -12.38
N PHE A 32 0.03 -10.99 -11.43
CA PHE A 32 -1.27 -11.61 -11.26
C PHE A 32 -2.35 -10.58 -10.93
N VAL A 33 -2.12 -9.71 -9.93
CA VAL A 33 -3.08 -8.66 -9.55
C VAL A 33 -3.33 -7.70 -10.71
N GLY A 34 -2.27 -7.25 -11.40
CA GLY A 34 -2.39 -6.39 -12.58
C GLY A 34 -3.18 -7.04 -13.71
N GLY A 35 -2.95 -8.33 -13.98
CA GLY A 35 -3.71 -9.12 -14.95
C GLY A 35 -5.19 -9.22 -14.59
N CYS A 36 -5.49 -9.59 -13.35
CA CYS A 36 -6.86 -9.63 -12.84
C CYS A 36 -7.56 -8.26 -12.93
N GLN A 37 -6.87 -7.17 -12.61
CA GLN A 37 -7.43 -5.83 -12.73
C GLN A 37 -7.70 -5.46 -14.20
N ARG A 38 -6.83 -5.82 -15.14
CA ARG A 38 -7.10 -5.60 -16.57
C ARG A 38 -8.36 -6.35 -17.03
N LEU A 39 -8.55 -7.58 -16.56
CA LEU A 39 -9.76 -8.36 -16.85
C LEU A 39 -11.02 -7.75 -16.22
N LEU A 40 -10.93 -7.29 -14.96
CA LEU A 40 -12.06 -6.68 -14.25
C LEU A 40 -12.52 -5.36 -14.87
N PHE A 41 -11.60 -4.59 -15.44
CA PHE A 41 -11.88 -3.34 -16.16
C PHE A 41 -12.12 -3.55 -17.66
N ALA A 42 -12.14 -4.79 -18.17
CA ALA A 42 -12.44 -5.04 -19.56
C ALA A 42 -13.84 -4.51 -19.92
N GLY A 43 -13.88 -3.62 -20.93
CA GLY A 43 -15.10 -2.94 -21.37
C GLY A 43 -15.61 -1.83 -20.45
N GLN A 44 -14.79 -1.33 -19.52
CA GLN A 44 -15.14 -0.20 -18.64
C GLN A 44 -13.99 0.80 -18.57
N ASP A 45 -14.31 2.11 -18.57
CA ASP A 45 -13.32 3.16 -18.33
C ASP A 45 -12.83 3.10 -16.87
N MET A 46 -11.50 3.20 -16.70
CA MET A 46 -10.86 3.29 -15.39
C MET A 46 -11.15 4.61 -14.65
N SER A 47 -11.74 5.61 -15.32
CA SER A 47 -12.26 6.83 -14.67
C SER A 47 -13.49 6.57 -13.80
N VAL A 48 -14.20 5.45 -14.04
CA VAL A 48 -15.41 5.07 -13.32
C VAL A 48 -15.10 3.98 -12.30
N PRO A 49 -15.47 4.16 -11.02
CA PRO A 49 -15.22 3.15 -9.99
C PRO A 49 -15.95 1.83 -10.32
N LEU A 50 -15.30 0.69 -10.02
CA LEU A 50 -15.96 -0.61 -10.14
C LEU A 50 -17.22 -0.68 -9.27
N GLY A 51 -18.32 -1.14 -9.86
CA GLY A 51 -19.57 -1.45 -9.16
C GLY A 51 -19.79 -2.96 -8.97
N GLY A 52 -20.82 -3.31 -8.19
CA GLY A 52 -21.38 -4.66 -8.10
C GLY A 52 -20.36 -5.78 -7.84
N TRP A 53 -20.48 -6.87 -8.61
CA TRP A 53 -19.66 -8.08 -8.44
C TRP A 53 -18.18 -7.86 -8.80
N ARG A 54 -17.88 -6.97 -9.77
CA ARG A 54 -16.50 -6.66 -10.19
C ARG A 54 -15.72 -6.05 -9.02
N ARG A 55 -16.35 -5.13 -8.28
CA ARG A 55 -15.77 -4.55 -7.07
C ARG A 55 -15.59 -5.58 -5.96
N ALA A 56 -16.57 -6.46 -5.76
CA ALA A 56 -16.47 -7.51 -4.75
C ALA A 56 -15.31 -8.48 -5.07
N LEU A 57 -15.15 -8.87 -6.33
CA LEU A 57 -14.05 -9.72 -6.78
C LEU A 57 -12.70 -9.01 -6.67
N HIS A 58 -12.60 -7.73 -7.06
CA HIS A 58 -11.40 -6.91 -6.86
C HIS A 58 -10.93 -6.90 -5.41
N LYS A 59 -11.86 -6.64 -4.48
CA LYS A 59 -11.59 -6.66 -3.03
C LYS A 59 -11.09 -8.03 -2.56
N ARG A 60 -11.73 -9.12 -2.99
CA ARG A 60 -11.32 -10.49 -2.63
C ARG A 60 -9.92 -10.81 -3.14
N ILE A 61 -9.59 -10.45 -4.37
CA ILE A 61 -8.26 -10.66 -4.96
C ILE A 61 -7.20 -9.92 -4.15
N ILE A 62 -7.42 -8.63 -3.85
CA ILE A 62 -6.50 -7.84 -3.03
C ILE A 62 -6.33 -8.46 -1.64
N TRP A 63 -7.44 -8.76 -0.97
CA TRP A 63 -7.44 -9.27 0.40
C TRP A 63 -6.75 -10.63 0.52
N CYS A 64 -6.82 -11.47 -0.52
CA CYS A 64 -6.07 -12.72 -0.57
C CYS A 64 -4.59 -12.49 -0.89
N VAL A 65 -4.25 -11.77 -1.96
CA VAL A 65 -2.89 -11.73 -2.51
C VAL A 65 -1.94 -10.84 -1.71
N VAL A 66 -2.44 -9.71 -1.18
CA VAL A 66 -1.57 -8.71 -0.53
C VAL A 66 -0.97 -9.20 0.78
N PRO A 67 -1.69 -9.87 1.70
CA PRO A 67 -1.08 -10.43 2.91
C PRO A 67 0.03 -11.44 2.62
N PHE A 68 -0.13 -12.31 1.61
CA PHE A 68 0.94 -13.22 1.20
C PHE A 68 2.13 -12.48 0.60
N THR A 69 1.89 -11.40 -0.15
CA THR A 69 2.97 -10.57 -0.69
C THR A 69 3.77 -9.89 0.42
N ILE A 70 3.09 -9.33 1.43
CA ILE A 70 3.71 -8.76 2.65
C ILE A 70 4.53 -9.84 3.39
N PHE A 71 3.99 -11.05 3.50
CA PHE A 71 4.70 -12.18 4.09
C PHE A 71 5.95 -12.58 3.29
N ALA A 72 5.90 -12.56 1.96
CA ALA A 72 7.05 -12.83 1.10
C ALA A 72 8.16 -11.77 1.25
N PHE A 73 7.80 -10.52 1.56
CA PHE A 73 8.75 -9.47 1.96
C PHE A 73 9.33 -9.67 3.38
N GLY A 74 8.88 -10.68 4.13
CA GLY A 74 9.35 -10.97 5.48
C GLY A 74 8.57 -10.26 6.59
N TYR A 75 7.42 -9.67 6.29
CA TYR A 75 6.59 -8.98 7.27
C TYR A 75 5.36 -9.81 7.63
N LYS A 76 4.96 -9.79 8.91
CA LYS A 76 3.69 -10.36 9.35
C LYS A 76 2.67 -9.25 9.52
N LEU A 77 1.61 -9.27 8.71
CA LEU A 77 0.51 -8.33 8.87
C LEU A 77 -0.28 -8.67 10.14
N LYS A 78 -0.41 -7.69 11.04
CA LYS A 78 -1.29 -7.77 12.21
C LYS A 78 -2.28 -6.63 12.13
N LEU A 79 -3.55 -6.95 11.92
CA LEU A 79 -4.64 -6.00 12.03
C LEU A 79 -5.05 -5.93 13.51
N THR A 80 -5.11 -4.72 14.05
CA THR A 80 -5.54 -4.47 15.43
C THR A 80 -6.60 -3.40 15.39
N ASP A 81 -7.84 -3.79 15.69
CA ASP A 81 -8.93 -2.85 15.85
C ASP A 81 -8.84 -2.28 17.26
N LEU A 82 -8.66 -0.97 17.34
CA LEU A 82 -8.62 -0.25 18.60
C LEU A 82 -9.87 0.61 18.69
N ASP A 83 -10.53 0.54 19.85
CA ASP A 83 -11.61 1.45 20.17
C ASP A 83 -11.07 2.86 20.36
N GLU A 84 -11.92 3.85 20.14
CA GLU A 84 -11.54 5.25 20.28
C GLU A 84 -11.07 5.59 21.72
N SER A 85 -11.56 4.87 22.73
CA SER A 85 -11.12 5.02 24.12
C SER A 85 -9.68 4.54 24.35
N GLN A 86 -9.15 3.68 23.47
CA GLN A 86 -7.83 3.07 23.59
C GLN A 86 -6.72 3.86 22.87
N VAL A 87 -7.09 4.87 22.09
CA VAL A 87 -6.15 5.70 21.32
C VAL A 87 -6.07 7.10 21.90
N ASP A 88 -4.85 7.65 21.97
CA ASP A 88 -4.64 9.05 22.35
C ASP A 88 -3.95 9.84 21.23
N TYR A 89 -4.72 10.73 20.59
CA TYR A 89 -4.23 11.64 19.57
C TYR A 89 -3.83 13.01 20.14
N SER A 90 -3.77 13.18 21.47
CA SER A 90 -3.43 14.46 22.12
C SER A 90 -2.11 15.05 21.64
N LYS A 91 -1.14 14.17 21.33
CA LYS A 91 0.16 14.54 20.76
C LYS A 91 0.04 15.28 19.42
N TYR A 92 -0.92 14.90 18.57
CA TYR A 92 -1.02 15.41 17.20
C TYR A 92 -2.14 16.45 17.05
N LEU A 93 -3.21 16.35 17.84
CA LEU A 93 -4.43 17.14 17.73
C LEU A 93 -4.69 18.03 18.96
N GLY A 94 -3.85 17.95 20.00
CA GLY A 94 -3.99 18.67 21.26
C GLY A 94 -4.89 17.95 22.29
N PRO A 95 -4.85 18.34 23.57
CA PRO A 95 -5.51 17.62 24.67
C PRO A 95 -7.04 17.53 24.53
N ASN A 96 -7.65 18.48 23.81
CA ASN A 96 -9.10 18.57 23.63
C ASN A 96 -9.60 17.94 22.32
N TRP A 97 -8.80 17.12 21.64
CA TRP A 97 -9.12 16.57 20.32
C TRP A 97 -10.48 15.84 20.26
N ARG A 98 -10.87 15.16 21.34
CA ARG A 98 -12.17 14.46 21.44
C ARG A 98 -13.36 15.43 21.41
N LYS A 99 -13.21 16.61 22.03
CA LYS A 99 -14.27 17.63 22.10
C LYS A 99 -14.56 18.24 20.73
N TYR A 100 -13.51 18.45 19.93
CA TYR A 100 -13.61 19.05 18.59
C TYR A 100 -13.78 18.02 17.47
N LYS A 101 -13.94 16.74 17.84
CA LYS A 101 -14.18 15.69 16.87
C LYS A 101 -15.52 15.93 16.17
N PHE A 102 -15.48 15.88 14.84
CA PHE A 102 -16.68 15.92 14.02
C PHE A 102 -17.55 14.68 14.30
N GLN A 103 -18.78 14.89 14.78
CA GLN A 103 -19.72 13.82 15.15
C GLN A 103 -20.50 13.23 13.94
N GLY A 104 -20.17 13.66 12.72
CA GLY A 104 -20.85 13.20 11.51
C GLY A 104 -20.26 11.92 10.91
N LYS A 105 -20.19 11.87 9.57
CA LYS A 105 -19.73 10.69 8.82
C LYS A 105 -18.33 10.23 9.25
N LYS A 106 -18.11 8.92 9.19
CA LYS A 106 -16.80 8.27 9.46
C LYS A 106 -15.70 8.95 8.66
N ALA A 107 -14.52 9.09 9.26
CA ALA A 107 -13.34 9.65 8.61
C ALA A 107 -13.05 8.88 7.30
N SER A 108 -13.03 9.61 6.19
CA SER A 108 -12.75 9.04 4.86
C SER A 108 -11.27 8.95 4.54
N THR A 109 -10.43 9.55 5.38
CA THR A 109 -9.01 9.80 5.08
C THR A 109 -8.15 9.25 6.20
N ILE A 110 -7.15 8.46 5.83
CA ILE A 110 -6.14 7.93 6.75
C ILE A 110 -4.92 8.85 6.64
N VAL A 111 -4.42 9.32 7.79
CA VAL A 111 -3.20 10.12 7.87
C VAL A 111 -2.18 9.31 8.66
N SER A 112 -1.02 9.05 8.06
CA SER A 112 0.07 8.30 8.66
C SER A 112 1.43 8.89 8.31
N ASN A 113 2.44 8.57 9.11
CA ASN A 113 3.82 8.88 8.76
C ASN A 113 4.27 7.90 7.67
N HIS A 114 4.70 8.42 6.52
CA HIS A 114 5.14 7.58 5.42
C HIS A 114 6.57 7.04 5.67
N ILE A 115 6.70 5.74 5.93
CA ILE A 115 8.01 5.10 6.19
C ILE A 115 8.56 4.43 4.92
N GLY A 116 7.67 3.93 4.06
CA GLY A 116 8.07 3.28 2.81
C GLY A 116 6.92 2.59 2.09
N PHE A 117 7.23 1.86 1.03
CA PHE A 117 6.21 1.25 0.17
C PHE A 117 5.45 0.08 0.83
N ILE A 118 6.08 -0.65 1.77
CA ILE A 118 5.43 -1.77 2.49
C ILE A 118 4.21 -1.30 3.28
N GLU A 119 4.25 -0.07 3.80
CA GLU A 119 3.12 0.54 4.50
C GLU A 119 1.91 0.71 3.57
N ILE A 120 2.15 1.09 2.31
CA ILE A 120 1.09 1.20 1.30
C ILE A 120 0.43 -0.17 1.07
N LEU A 121 1.24 -1.25 0.98
CA LEU A 121 0.71 -2.62 0.87
C LEU A 121 -0.10 -2.99 2.12
N ALA A 122 0.34 -2.61 3.31
CA ALA A 122 -0.40 -2.85 4.55
C ALA A 122 -1.76 -2.13 4.55
N TYR A 123 -1.84 -0.89 4.07
CA TYR A 123 -3.11 -0.17 3.92
C TYR A 123 -4.01 -0.77 2.85
N ILE A 124 -3.44 -1.25 1.74
CA ILE A 124 -4.20 -1.94 0.69
C ILE A 124 -4.79 -3.26 1.21
N ALA A 125 -4.15 -3.92 2.17
CA ALA A 125 -4.65 -5.15 2.78
C ALA A 125 -5.90 -4.95 3.67
N LEU A 126 -6.30 -3.71 3.95
CA LEU A 126 -7.55 -3.42 4.67
C LEU A 126 -8.77 -3.89 3.86
N MET A 127 -9.86 -4.25 4.55
CA MET A 127 -11.10 -4.75 3.90
C MET A 127 -11.67 -3.79 2.83
N THR A 128 -11.39 -2.50 2.98
CA THR A 128 -11.69 -1.49 1.97
C THR A 128 -10.39 -0.76 1.65
N PRO A 129 -9.66 -1.19 0.60
CA PRO A 129 -8.41 -0.57 0.21
C PRO A 129 -8.63 0.92 -0.07
N PRO A 130 -7.88 1.82 0.58
CA PRO A 130 -8.02 3.25 0.36
C PRO A 130 -7.40 3.67 -0.97
N SER A 131 -7.92 4.75 -1.55
CA SER A 131 -7.19 5.53 -2.55
C SER A 131 -5.99 6.21 -1.89
N PHE A 132 -4.89 6.38 -2.61
CA PHE A 132 -3.69 7.03 -2.10
C PHE A 132 -3.10 7.99 -3.14
N THR A 133 -1.99 8.66 -2.79
CA THR A 133 -1.36 9.69 -3.63
C THR A 133 0.07 9.32 -4.04
N PRO A 134 0.24 8.41 -5.03
CA PRO A 134 1.57 8.03 -5.49
C PRO A 134 2.29 9.16 -6.21
N ALA A 135 3.62 9.07 -6.25
CA ALA A 135 4.45 9.97 -7.04
C ALA A 135 4.22 9.76 -8.56
N HIS A 136 4.38 10.81 -9.35
CA HIS A 136 4.14 10.77 -10.80
C HIS A 136 4.94 9.68 -11.54
N HIS A 137 6.17 9.37 -11.10
CA HIS A 137 7.01 8.33 -11.72
C HIS A 137 6.41 6.92 -11.65
N VAL A 138 5.47 6.67 -10.72
CA VAL A 138 4.78 5.37 -10.60
C VAL A 138 3.97 5.05 -11.86
N LYS A 139 3.56 6.07 -12.64
CA LYS A 139 2.89 5.88 -13.95
C LYS A 139 3.72 5.09 -14.95
N ASN A 140 5.05 5.19 -14.87
CA ASN A 140 5.96 4.54 -15.81
C ASN A 140 6.16 3.04 -15.49
N PHE A 141 5.67 2.56 -14.34
CA PHE A 141 5.71 1.14 -14.03
C PHE A 141 4.64 0.40 -14.83
N PRO A 142 4.98 -0.72 -15.49
CA PRO A 142 4.09 -1.40 -16.47
C PRO A 142 2.74 -1.88 -15.90
N ILE A 143 2.64 -2.00 -14.58
CA ILE A 143 1.40 -2.34 -13.85
C ILE A 143 1.01 -1.26 -12.83
N GLY A 144 1.95 -0.38 -12.49
CA GLY A 144 1.75 0.67 -11.49
C GLY A 144 0.57 1.55 -11.84
N ASP A 145 0.49 2.01 -13.10
CA ASP A 145 -0.59 2.92 -13.49
C ASP A 145 -1.98 2.29 -13.39
N HIS A 146 -2.12 1.08 -13.93
CA HIS A 146 -3.39 0.36 -13.91
C HIS A 146 -3.85 0.08 -12.48
N PHE A 147 -2.92 -0.34 -11.62
CA PHE A 147 -3.22 -0.62 -10.22
C PHE A 147 -3.68 0.64 -9.48
N VAL A 148 -2.95 1.74 -9.60
CA VAL A 148 -3.25 3.02 -8.95
C VAL A 148 -4.60 3.57 -9.40
N ARG A 149 -4.85 3.57 -10.72
CA ARG A 149 -6.13 4.03 -11.29
C ARG A 149 -7.30 3.16 -10.88
N SER A 150 -7.12 1.84 -10.75
CA SER A 150 -8.18 0.94 -10.27
C SER A 150 -8.67 1.25 -8.86
N LEU A 151 -7.84 1.91 -8.05
CA LEU A 151 -8.15 2.36 -6.70
C LEU A 151 -8.64 3.82 -6.67
N ASN A 152 -8.87 4.47 -7.82
CA ASN A 152 -9.19 5.90 -7.93
C ASN A 152 -8.18 6.80 -7.21
N SER A 153 -6.90 6.43 -7.27
CA SER A 153 -5.81 7.18 -6.64
C SER A 153 -5.37 8.35 -7.51
N ILE A 154 -4.88 9.43 -6.89
CA ILE A 154 -4.50 10.68 -7.57
C ILE A 154 -2.99 10.83 -7.53
N TYR A 155 -2.35 11.02 -8.68
CA TYR A 155 -0.91 11.25 -8.73
C TYR A 155 -0.54 12.65 -8.25
N VAL A 156 0.58 12.73 -7.52
CA VAL A 156 1.17 14.00 -7.09
C VAL A 156 2.56 14.12 -7.69
N ASP A 157 2.85 15.26 -8.30
CA ASP A 157 4.21 15.64 -8.67
C ASP A 157 4.96 16.07 -7.39
N ARG A 158 6.00 15.33 -7.04
CA ARG A 158 6.83 15.60 -5.85
C ARG A 158 8.16 16.26 -6.21
N THR A 159 8.40 16.47 -7.51
CA THR A 159 9.65 16.98 -8.09
C THR A 159 9.59 18.45 -8.47
N GLU A 160 8.43 19.10 -8.41
CA GLU A 160 8.36 20.55 -8.58
C GLU A 160 9.06 21.27 -7.42
N ASN A 161 10.23 21.84 -7.74
CA ASN A 161 11.01 22.71 -6.87
C ASN A 161 10.12 23.84 -6.34
N LYS A 162 10.22 24.09 -5.03
CA LYS A 162 9.46 25.06 -4.23
C LYS A 162 9.76 26.54 -4.56
N GLU A 163 9.97 26.90 -5.83
CA GLU A 163 10.45 28.22 -6.22
C GLU A 163 9.53 28.96 -7.22
N LYS A 164 8.23 28.66 -7.19
CA LYS A 164 7.19 29.46 -7.85
C LYS A 164 5.95 29.65 -6.97
N ARG A 165 6.15 30.15 -5.75
CA ARG A 165 5.08 30.73 -4.94
C ARG A 165 5.56 32.02 -4.32
#